data_AF-A0AAW9BRP5-F1
#
_entry.id   AF-A0AAW9BRP5-F1
#
_cell.length_a   1.000
_cell.length_b   1.000
_cell.length_c   1.000
_cell.angle_alpha   90.00
_cell.angle_beta   90.00
_cell.angle_gamma   90.00
#
_symmetry.space_group_name_H-M   'P 1'
#
loop_
_entity.id
_entity.type
_entity.pdbx_description
1 polymer ?
#
loop_
_entity_poly.entity_id
_entity_poly.type
_entity_poly.pdbx_seq_one_letter_code
_entity_poly.pdbx_strand_id
1 'polypeptide(L)' 'MVTHSMKDALACGDRTVMLHQGEIVLDVAGEQRANMQVPDLLDMFSKVRGEELSDDSLLLN' A
#
# COMPACT_ATOMS: atom_id res chain seq x y z
N MET A 1 2.08 -5.44 14.43
CA MET A 1 2.35 -6.62 13.59
C MET A 1 3.18 -6.15 12.40
N VAL A 2 4.14 -6.94 11.93
CA VAL A 2 4.88 -6.67 10.68
C VAL A 2 4.59 -7.83 9.73
N THR A 3 4.14 -7.53 8.52
CA THR A 3 3.76 -8.52 7.51
C THR A 3 4.03 -7.96 6.12
N HIS A 4 4.31 -8.84 5.16
CA HIS A 4 4.35 -8.49 3.73
C HIS A 4 2.97 -8.57 3.07
N SER A 5 1.97 -9.13 3.77
CA SER A 5 0.61 -9.30 3.27
C SER A 5 -0.23 -8.08 3.61
N MET A 6 -0.64 -7.32 2.59
CA MET A 6 -1.50 -6.14 2.78
C MET A 6 -2.86 -6.51 3.37
N LYS A 7 -3.39 -7.69 3.02
CA LYS A 7 -4.64 -8.21 3.59
C LYS A 7 -4.52 -8.40 5.10
N ASP A 8 -3.41 -8.96 5.57
CA ASP A 8 -3.19 -9.15 7.00
C ASP A 8 -2.89 -7.82 7.71
N ALA A 9 -2.20 -6.89 7.04
CA ALA A 9 -1.97 -5.53 7.53
C ALA A 9 -3.29 -4.75 7.72
N LEU A 10 -4.28 -4.97 6.84
CA LEU A 10 -5.64 -4.42 6.93
C LEU A 10 -6.58 -5.26 7.81
N ALA A 11 -6.22 -6.47 8.20
CA ALA A 11 -7.00 -7.26 9.14
C ALA A 11 -6.71 -6.89 10.59
N CYS A 12 -5.53 -6.31 10.87
CA CYS A 12 -5.07 -6.06 12.24
C CYS A 12 -4.84 -4.57 12.54
N GLY A 13 -5.44 -4.10 13.64
CA GLY A 13 -5.17 -2.79 14.24
C GLY A 13 -5.84 -1.60 13.54
N ASP A 14 -5.70 -0.42 14.13
CA ASP A 14 -6.35 0.81 13.65
C ASP A 14 -5.41 1.72 12.84
N ARG A 15 -4.15 1.32 12.68
CA ARG A 15 -3.12 2.08 11.95
C ARG A 15 -2.26 1.14 11.12
N THR A 16 -2.03 1.53 9.87
CA THR A 16 -1.13 0.84 8.95
C THR A 16 -0.04 1.81 8.54
N VAL A 17 1.21 1.39 8.77
CA VAL A 17 2.40 2.15 8.40
C VAL A 17 3.22 1.30 7.45
N MET A 18 3.56 1.85 6.29
CA MET A 18 4.38 1.19 5.31
C MET A 18 5.73 1.90 5.24
N LEU A 19 6.79 1.11 5.34
CA LEU A 19 8.16 1.58 5.32
C LEU A 19 8.81 1.17 3.99
N HIS A 20 9.53 2.08 3.37
CA HIS A 20 10.30 1.81 2.18
C HIS A 20 11.64 2.56 2.23
N GLN A 21 12.75 1.86 2.01
CA GLN A 21 14.12 2.42 2.06
C GLN A 21 14.46 3.21 3.34
N GLY A 22 13.81 2.88 4.46
CA GLY A 22 14.01 3.57 5.74
C GLY A 22 13.11 4.80 5.94
N GLU A 23 12.25 5.11 4.97
CA GLU A 23 11.29 6.20 5.05
C GLU A 23 9.86 5.67 5.21
N ILE A 24 9.01 6.42 5.90
CA ILE A 24 7.59 6.12 6.00
C ILE A 24 6.92 6.60 4.72
N VAL A 25 6.50 5.66 3.88
CA VAL A 25 5.86 5.96 2.59
C VAL A 25 4.34 6.02 2.69
N LEU A 26 3.76 5.38 3.70
CA LEU A 26 2.33 5.40 3.93
C LEU A 26 2.06 5.35 5.42
N ASP A 27 1.22 6.26 5.92
CA ASP A 27 0.76 6.28 7.31
C ASP A 27 -0.73 6.56 7.30
N VAL A 28 -1.53 5.53 7.58
CA VAL A 28 -3.00 5.63 7.58
C VAL A 28 -3.52 5.12 8.90
N ALA A 29 -4.45 5.87 9.51
CA ALA A 29 -4.99 5.57 10.83
C ALA A 29 -6.49 5.84 10.92
N GLY A 30 -7.14 5.21 11.89
CA GLY A 30 -8.53 5.45 12.26
C GLY A 30 -9.50 5.12 11.12
N GLU A 31 -10.49 5.99 10.92
CA GLU A 31 -11.55 5.81 9.93
C GLU A 31 -11.03 5.74 8.49
N GLN A 32 -9.95 6.47 8.18
CA GLN A 32 -9.35 6.42 6.86
C GLN A 32 -8.82 5.02 6.55
N ARG A 33 -8.17 4.38 7.53
CA ARG A 33 -7.74 2.98 7.42
C ARG A 33 -8.93 2.03 7.38
N ALA A 34 -9.97 2.27 8.18
CA ALA A 34 -11.15 1.39 8.26
C ALA A 34 -11.92 1.31 6.94
N ASN A 35 -11.91 2.39 6.16
CA ASN A 35 -12.55 2.44 4.84
C ASN A 35 -11.61 2.02 3.69
N MET A 36 -10.33 1.74 3.97
CA MET A 36 -9.37 1.33 2.95
C MET A 36 -9.45 -0.17 2.65
N GLN A 37 -9.31 -0.50 1.37
CA GLN A 37 -9.18 -1.88 0.92
C GLN A 37 -7.77 -2.14 0.38
N VAL A 38 -7.46 -3.42 0.18
CA VAL A 38 -6.20 -3.88 -0.42
C VAL A 38 -5.84 -3.13 -1.72
N PRO A 39 -6.75 -2.94 -2.70
CA PRO A 39 -6.43 -2.18 -3.92
C PRO A 39 -6.05 -0.72 -3.66
N ASP A 40 -6.66 -0.06 -2.67
CA ASP A 40 -6.32 1.33 -2.34
C ASP A 40 -4.90 1.45 -1.78
N LEU A 41 -4.48 0.48 -0.94
CA LEU A 41 -3.10 0.42 -0.45
C LEU A 41 -2.10 0.15 -1.58
N LEU A 42 -2.45 -0.72 -2.52
CA LEU A 42 -1.61 -1.02 -3.70
C LEU A 42 -1.43 0.23 -4.57
N ASP A 43 -2.53 0.95 -4.85
CA ASP A 43 -2.50 2.17 -5.65
C ASP A 43 -1.64 3.27 -4.97
N MET A 44 -1.81 3.47 -3.66
CA MET A 44 -0.98 4.41 -2.90
C MET A 44 0.49 3.98 -2.88
N PHE A 45 0.77 2.68 -2.71
CA PHE A 45 2.14 2.18 -2.73
C PHE A 45 2.81 2.40 -4.09
N SER A 46 2.11 2.09 -5.20
CA SER A 46 2.60 2.34 -6.56
C SER A 46 2.88 3.83 -6.79
N LYS A 47 1.98 4.71 -6.36
CA LYS A 47 2.18 6.16 -6.44
C LYS A 47 3.42 6.64 -5.68
N VAL A 48 3.65 6.14 -4.47
CA VAL A 48 4.80 6.56 -3.65
C VAL A 48 6.11 5.95 -4.14
N ARG A 49 6.06 4.76 -4.73
CA ARG A 49 7.22 4.15 -5.39
C ARG A 49 7.73 4.97 -6.58
N GLY A 50 6.95 5.91 -7.11
CA GLY A 50 7.36 6.79 -8.21
C GLY A 50 7.60 6.06 -9.53
N GLU A 51 7.45 4.73 -9.53
CA GLU A 51 7.17 3.97 -10.72
C GLU A 51 5.72 4.29 -11.05
N GLU A 52 5.52 5.19 -12.01
CA GLU A 52 4.57 4.83 -13.08
C GLU A 52 4.82 3.34 -13.33
N LEU A 53 3.94 2.47 -12.83
CA LEU A 53 3.56 1.32 -13.61
C LEU A 53 3.07 1.95 -14.90
N SER A 54 4.00 2.22 -15.81
CA SER A 54 3.70 2.46 -17.21
C SER A 54 2.98 1.18 -17.58
N ASP A 55 1.66 1.27 -17.54
CA ASP A 55 0.65 0.28 -17.89
C ASP A 55 0.70 -0.01 -19.41
N ASP A 56 1.92 -0.06 -19.97
CA ASP A 56 2.20 -0.18 -21.38
C ASP A 56 3.15 -1.35 -21.68
N SER A 57 3.75 -2.00 -20.66
CA SER A 57 4.58 -3.20 -20.90
C SER A 57 3.91 -4.53 -20.53
N LEU A 58 2.62 -4.52 -20.14
CA LEU A 58 1.82 -5.74 -19.97
C LEU A 58 1.02 -6.15 -21.22
N LEU A 59 1.16 -5.42 -22.33
CA LEU A 59 0.70 -5.89 -23.64
C LEU A 59 1.76 -6.84 -24.24
N LEU A 60 1.40 -8.12 -24.21
CA LEU A 60 2.13 -9.31 -24.66
C LEU A 60 2.98 -9.12 -25.95
N ASN A 61 4.20 -9.66 -25.91
CA ASN A 61 4.79 -10.35 -27.08
C ASN A 61 4.67 -11.86 -26.86
#